data_AF-A0A2S0MCQ0-F1
#
_entry.id   AF-A0A2S0MCQ0-F1
#
_cell.length_a   1.000
_cell.length_b   1.000
_cell.length_c   1.000
_cell.angle_alpha   90.00
_cell.angle_beta   90.00
_cell.angle_gamma   90.00
#
_symmetry.space_group_name_H-M   'P 1'
#
loop_
_entity.id
_entity.type
_entity.pdbx_description
1 polymer ?
#
loop_
_entity_poly.entity_id
_entity_poly.type
_entity_poly.pdbx_seq_one_letter_code
_entity_poly.pdbx_strand_id
1 'polypeptide(L)'
;MTRWIARFALMAAAWALSAAAWAQAVVAPGPSNNSQSVLMFDVQAVNALTVTGLSTNMNSSGTTSIEIWGRSGSHVGHTSSTSGWTLLGTTASFSAVSGTVYSIPLALSAPVPAGDTYAFMIRSTVNSISIGYANGAGTPGVTTVA
;
A
#
# COMPACT_ATOMS: atom_id res chain seq x y z
N MET A 1 -19.97 -60.61 1.78
CA MET A 1 -18.99 -60.68 0.67
C MET A 1 -19.71 -60.25 -0.60
N THR A 2 -19.24 -59.16 -1.25
CA THR A 2 -19.30 -58.96 -2.72
C THR A 2 -20.69 -58.66 -3.36
N ARG A 3 -21.00 -57.60 -4.14
CA ARG A 3 -20.32 -56.43 -4.73
C ARG A 3 -21.43 -55.44 -5.22
N TRP A 4 -21.40 -54.12 -4.95
CA TRP A 4 -20.91 -52.99 -5.79
C TRP A 4 -21.90 -52.32 -6.78
N ILE A 5 -21.90 -50.97 -6.71
CA ILE A 5 -22.15 -49.95 -7.77
C ILE A 5 -23.61 -49.58 -8.10
N ALA A 6 -24.09 -48.49 -7.48
CA ALA A 6 -24.91 -47.50 -8.14
C ALA A 6 -24.26 -46.12 -7.94
N ARG A 7 -23.54 -45.69 -8.99
CA ARG A 7 -23.00 -44.33 -9.16
C ARG A 7 -24.20 -43.38 -9.27
N PHE A 8 -24.24 -42.27 -8.54
CA PHE A 8 -24.71 -40.99 -9.07
C PHE A 8 -24.38 -39.84 -8.10
N ALA A 9 -23.70 -38.84 -8.65
CA ALA A 9 -23.53 -37.48 -8.13
C ALA A 9 -22.71 -37.30 -6.84
N LEU A 10 -21.37 -37.32 -6.97
CA LEU A 10 -20.54 -36.39 -6.20
C LEU A 10 -19.28 -36.03 -6.99
N MET A 11 -19.46 -35.27 -8.08
CA MET A 11 -18.36 -34.52 -8.71
C MET A 11 -18.78 -33.06 -8.80
N ALA A 12 -18.92 -32.40 -7.65
CA ALA A 12 -18.65 -30.98 -7.57
C ALA A 12 -17.15 -30.86 -7.32
N ALA A 13 -16.38 -30.85 -8.40
CA ALA A 13 -14.99 -30.40 -8.35
C ALA A 13 -15.02 -28.92 -7.94
N ALA A 14 -15.01 -28.67 -6.64
CA ALA A 14 -14.65 -27.37 -6.11
C ALA A 14 -13.17 -27.19 -6.44
N TRP A 15 -12.92 -26.66 -7.63
CA TRP A 15 -11.75 -25.86 -7.91
C TRP A 15 -11.80 -24.69 -6.94
N ALA A 16 -11.40 -24.94 -5.69
CA ALA A 16 -10.84 -23.90 -4.88
C ALA A 16 -9.57 -23.48 -5.61
N LEU A 17 -9.70 -22.53 -6.55
CA LEU A 17 -8.65 -21.54 -6.72
C LEU A 17 -8.51 -20.94 -5.32
N SER A 18 -7.62 -21.53 -4.52
CA SER A 18 -6.91 -20.78 -3.52
C SER A 18 -6.36 -19.59 -4.30
N ALA A 19 -7.03 -18.45 -4.18
CA ALA A 19 -6.43 -17.19 -4.54
C ALA A 19 -5.19 -17.13 -3.65
N ALA A 20 -4.05 -17.54 -4.21
CA ALA A 20 -2.77 -17.31 -3.59
C ALA A 20 -2.68 -15.79 -3.47
N ALA A 21 -2.99 -15.28 -2.29
CA ALA A 21 -2.76 -13.90 -1.96
C ALA A 21 -1.24 -13.76 -1.88
N TRP A 22 -0.63 -13.38 -2.99
CA TRP A 22 0.78 -13.00 -3.01
C TRP A 22 0.92 -11.71 -2.20
N ALA A 23 1.28 -11.85 -0.93
CA ALA A 23 1.67 -10.72 -0.10
C ALA A 23 3.11 -10.33 -0.48
N GLN A 24 3.26 -9.50 -1.51
CA GLN A 24 4.56 -8.93 -1.85
C GLN A 24 4.76 -7.62 -1.09
N ALA A 25 5.70 -7.60 -0.13
CA ALA A 25 6.15 -6.37 0.47
C ALA A 25 7.16 -5.70 -0.45
N VAL A 26 6.78 -4.58 -1.05
CA VAL A 26 7.71 -3.71 -1.78
C VAL A 26 8.44 -2.85 -0.76
N VAL A 27 9.76 -2.98 -0.72
CA VAL A 27 10.63 -2.16 0.12
C VAL A 27 11.29 -1.10 -0.76
N ALA A 28 11.10 0.18 -0.46
CA ALA A 28 11.84 1.27 -1.11
C ALA A 28 13.35 1.17 -0.75
N PRO A 29 14.27 1.44 -1.69
CA PRO A 29 15.68 1.14 -1.49
C PRO A 29 16.40 2.17 -0.61
N GLY A 30 17.07 1.69 0.43
CA GLY A 30 18.15 2.40 1.14
C GLY A 30 17.73 3.47 2.15
N PRO A 31 18.68 3.96 2.98
CA PRO A 31 18.41 4.94 4.01
C PRO A 31 17.81 6.22 3.40
N SER A 32 16.78 6.76 4.07
CA SER A 32 16.11 8.01 3.72
C SER A 32 17.13 9.12 3.43
N ASN A 33 17.22 9.61 2.19
CA ASN A 33 18.08 10.74 1.81
C ASN A 33 17.28 12.05 1.63
N ASN A 34 15.97 11.99 1.87
CA ASN A 34 15.07 13.12 1.83
C ASN A 34 13.97 12.96 2.92
N SER A 35 13.26 14.05 3.21
CA SER A 35 12.21 14.06 4.21
C SER A 35 11.18 15.17 3.99
N GLN A 36 9.91 14.83 4.12
CA GLN A 36 8.76 15.75 4.06
C GLN A 36 7.64 15.24 4.98
N SER A 37 6.68 16.08 5.35
CA SER A 37 5.48 15.64 6.08
C SER A 37 4.51 14.81 5.22
N VAL A 38 4.75 14.77 3.90
CA VAL A 38 3.95 14.06 2.91
C VAL A 38 4.86 13.25 2.00
N LEU A 39 4.49 12.00 1.75
CA LEU A 39 5.11 11.10 0.79
C LEU A 39 4.05 10.63 -0.20
N MET A 40 4.35 10.73 -1.50
CA MET A 40 3.48 10.26 -2.57
C MET A 40 4.23 9.25 -3.43
N PHE A 41 3.56 8.19 -3.85
CA PHE A 41 4.11 7.19 -4.77
C PHE A 41 3.00 6.54 -5.59
N ASP A 42 3.39 5.98 -6.73
CA ASP A 42 2.48 5.27 -7.63
C ASP A 42 2.74 3.76 -7.54
N VAL A 43 1.64 3.00 -7.54
CA VAL A 43 1.66 1.55 -7.72
C VAL A 43 1.11 1.24 -9.10
N GLN A 44 1.94 0.64 -9.94
CA GLN A 44 1.51 0.12 -11.23
C GLN A 44 1.33 -1.39 -11.11
N ALA A 45 0.09 -1.84 -11.28
CA ALA A 45 -0.25 -3.25 -11.21
C ALA A 45 0.01 -3.91 -12.57
N VAL A 46 0.91 -4.90 -12.62
CA VAL A 46 1.03 -5.76 -13.80
C VAL A 46 -0.10 -6.78 -13.81
N ASN A 47 -0.36 -7.38 -12.64
CA ASN A 47 -1.53 -8.22 -12.37
C ASN A 47 -2.43 -7.55 -11.32
N ALA A 48 -3.71 -7.91 -11.32
CA ALA A 48 -4.66 -7.37 -10.37
C ALA A 48 -4.23 -7.71 -8.94
N LEU A 49 -4.16 -6.68 -8.09
CA LEU A 49 -3.72 -6.82 -6.70
C LEU A 49 -4.59 -5.95 -5.79
N THR A 50 -4.53 -6.25 -4.49
CA THR A 50 -5.12 -5.41 -3.46
C THR A 50 -4.03 -5.00 -2.50
N VAL A 51 -3.86 -3.69 -2.31
CA VAL A 51 -2.94 -3.17 -1.28
C VAL A 51 -3.65 -3.26 0.06
N THR A 52 -3.08 -4.05 0.97
CA THR A 52 -3.66 -4.36 2.29
C THR A 52 -3.02 -3.59 3.44
N GLY A 53 -1.81 -3.07 3.25
CA GLY A 53 -1.09 -2.32 4.27
C GLY A 53 0.13 -1.60 3.71
N LEU A 54 0.63 -0.64 4.47
CA LEU A 54 1.78 0.19 4.14
C LEU A 54 2.67 0.34 5.38
N SER A 55 3.95 0.60 5.17
CA SER A 55 4.91 0.92 6.23
C SER A 55 5.73 2.14 5.83
N THR A 56 6.17 2.92 6.82
CA THR A 56 6.90 4.15 6.57
C THR A 56 7.98 4.40 7.61
N ASN A 57 9.09 5.02 7.20
CA ASN A 57 10.17 5.44 8.09
C ASN A 57 9.92 6.87 8.57
N MET A 58 9.95 7.09 9.88
CA MET A 58 9.85 8.44 10.43
C MET A 58 11.24 9.06 10.53
N ASN A 59 11.42 10.28 10.04
CA ASN A 59 12.69 11.02 10.13
C ASN A 59 12.66 12.08 11.24
N SER A 60 11.47 12.47 11.71
CA SER A 60 11.31 13.30 12.92
C SER A 60 10.68 12.52 14.07
N SER A 61 11.06 12.87 15.30
CA SER A 61 10.39 12.39 16.51
C SER A 61 9.25 13.33 16.93
N GLY A 62 8.20 12.80 17.55
CA GLY A 62 7.08 13.56 18.11
C GLY A 62 5.74 12.85 18.00
N THR A 63 4.69 13.40 18.59
CA THR A 63 3.34 12.82 18.53
C THR A 63 2.64 13.22 17.23
N THR A 64 2.22 12.23 16.44
CA THR A 64 1.47 12.45 15.20
C THR A 64 0.46 11.34 14.93
N SER A 65 -0.43 11.58 13.98
CA SER A 65 -1.22 10.54 13.32
C SER A 65 -0.81 10.48 11.85
N ILE A 66 -0.98 9.32 11.21
CA ILE A 66 -0.72 9.14 9.79
C ILE A 66 -2.04 9.01 9.05
N GLU A 67 -2.23 9.84 8.04
CA GLU A 67 -3.31 9.73 7.07
C GLU A 67 -2.82 8.98 5.83
N ILE A 68 -3.64 8.06 5.34
CA ILE A 68 -3.44 7.40 4.05
C ILE A 68 -4.51 7.86 3.10
N TRP A 69 -4.08 8.38 1.96
CA TRP A 69 -4.95 8.83 0.89
C TRP A 69 -4.67 8.02 -0.36
N GLY A 70 -5.71 7.79 -1.15
CA GLY A 70 -5.66 7.03 -2.39
C GLY A 70 -6.24 7.82 -3.55
N ARG A 71 -5.74 7.54 -4.75
CA ARG A 71 -6.19 8.18 -5.99
C ARG A 71 -6.04 7.21 -7.16
N SER A 72 -7.03 7.17 -8.05
CA SER A 72 -6.88 6.50 -9.34
C SER A 72 -5.98 7.28 -10.29
N GLY A 73 -5.11 6.59 -11.01
CA GLY A 73 -4.06 7.19 -11.82
C GLY A 73 -2.83 7.59 -10.99
N SER A 74 -2.00 8.46 -11.56
CA SER A 74 -0.71 8.88 -10.97
C SER A 74 -0.87 10.10 -10.04
N HIS A 75 0.03 10.22 -9.06
CA HIS A 75 0.20 11.42 -8.23
C HIS A 75 0.82 12.60 -9.01
N VAL A 76 1.44 12.38 -10.17
CA VAL A 76 2.07 13.44 -10.96
C VAL A 76 1.03 14.49 -11.35
N GLY A 77 1.34 15.77 -11.09
CA GLY A 77 0.42 16.89 -11.27
C GLY A 77 -0.60 17.09 -10.13
N HIS A 78 -0.61 16.22 -9.12
CA HIS A 78 -1.56 16.25 -8.00
C HIS A 78 -0.86 16.28 -6.64
N THR A 79 0.21 17.07 -6.54
CA THR A 79 1.09 17.11 -5.36
C THR A 79 0.85 18.28 -4.41
N SER A 80 0.15 19.32 -4.87
CA SER A 80 -0.02 20.58 -4.12
C SER A 80 -1.27 20.62 -3.24
N SER A 81 -2.23 19.69 -3.43
CA SER A 81 -3.47 19.66 -2.66
C SER A 81 -4.07 18.26 -2.58
N THR A 82 -5.07 18.08 -1.72
CA THR A 82 -5.89 16.86 -1.61
C THR A 82 -6.98 16.76 -2.68
N SER A 83 -7.03 17.68 -3.66
CA SER A 83 -8.05 17.64 -4.72
C SER A 83 -7.91 16.38 -5.58
N GLY A 84 -9.00 15.60 -5.66
CA GLY A 84 -9.03 14.30 -6.34
C GLY A 84 -8.26 13.18 -5.61
N TRP A 85 -7.98 13.35 -4.32
CA TRP A 85 -7.55 12.29 -3.42
C TRP A 85 -8.69 11.88 -2.50
N THR A 86 -8.80 10.59 -2.20
CA THR A 86 -9.77 10.02 -1.26
C THR A 86 -9.05 9.60 0.01
N LEU A 87 -9.50 10.07 1.18
CA LEU A 87 -8.95 9.60 2.45
C LEU A 87 -9.37 8.14 2.67
N LEU A 88 -8.39 7.23 2.73
CA LEU A 88 -8.60 5.80 2.99
C LEU A 88 -8.62 5.51 4.49
N GLY A 89 -7.96 6.34 5.31
CA GLY A 89 -8.07 6.29 6.75
C GLY A 89 -6.97 7.07 7.47
N THR A 90 -7.13 7.16 8.78
CA THR A 90 -6.21 7.86 9.68
C THR A 90 -5.90 6.97 10.88
N THR A 91 -4.62 6.86 11.24
CA THR A 91 -4.21 6.11 12.43
C THR A 91 -4.57 6.86 13.71
N ALA A 92 -4.71 6.13 14.83
CA ALA A 92 -4.62 6.74 16.14
C ALA A 92 -3.28 7.50 16.30
N SER A 93 -3.26 8.50 17.17
CA SER A 93 -2.04 9.23 17.47
C SER A 93 -1.02 8.31 18.14
N PHE A 94 0.24 8.41 17.73
CA PHE A 94 1.35 7.68 18.30
C PHE A 94 2.60 8.56 18.41
N SER A 95 3.56 8.14 19.24
CA SER A 95 4.86 8.80 19.35
C SER A 95 5.81 8.24 18.30
N ALA A 96 6.08 9.04 17.27
CA ALA A 96 7.08 8.75 16.25
C ALA A 96 8.49 8.95 16.84
N VAL A 97 9.40 8.07 16.45
CA VAL A 97 10.82 8.12 16.78
C VAL A 97 11.60 8.14 15.47
N SER A 98 12.47 9.15 15.32
CA SER A 98 13.33 9.28 14.16
C SER A 98 14.16 8.01 13.92
N GLY A 99 14.28 7.61 12.66
CA GLY A 99 14.99 6.41 12.22
C GLY A 99 14.18 5.11 12.35
N THR A 100 12.97 5.15 12.89
CA THR A 100 12.15 3.94 13.10
C THR A 100 11.17 3.73 11.96
N VAL A 101 11.04 2.48 11.50
CA VAL A 101 10.01 2.05 10.54
C VAL A 101 8.76 1.63 11.30
N TYR A 102 7.63 2.24 10.95
CA TYR A 102 6.32 1.95 11.51
C TYR A 102 5.47 1.25 10.46
N SER A 103 4.91 0.10 10.83
CA SER A 103 3.79 -0.49 10.09
C SER A 103 2.54 0.33 10.40
N ILE A 104 1.83 0.78 9.36
CA ILE A 104 0.64 1.60 9.51
C ILE A 104 -0.52 0.65 9.85
N PRO A 105 -1.12 0.74 11.05
CA PRO A 105 -2.14 -0.20 11.51
C PRO A 105 -3.51 0.10 10.91
N LEU A 106 -3.58 0.19 9.58
CA LEU A 106 -4.80 0.42 8.82
C LEU A 106 -4.96 -0.75 7.84
N ALA A 107 -6.05 -1.50 8.01
CA ALA A 107 -6.44 -2.50 7.02
C ALA A 107 -6.94 -1.78 5.77
N LEU A 108 -6.10 -1.74 4.74
CA LEU A 108 -6.46 -1.16 3.46
C LEU A 108 -7.17 -2.22 2.61
N SER A 109 -8.11 -1.76 1.78
CA SER A 109 -8.72 -2.57 0.73
C SER A 109 -8.78 -1.72 -0.54
N ALA A 110 -7.60 -1.37 -1.05
CA ALA A 110 -7.46 -0.61 -2.29
C ALA A 110 -7.16 -1.57 -3.45
N PRO A 111 -8.17 -1.98 -4.24
CA PRO A 111 -7.95 -2.80 -5.42
C PRO A 111 -7.28 -1.97 -6.51
N VAL A 112 -6.24 -2.54 -7.12
CA VAL A 112 -5.57 -1.98 -8.28
C VAL A 112 -5.72 -3.01 -9.42
N PRO A 113 -6.60 -2.75 -10.40
CA PRO A 113 -6.78 -3.63 -11.55
C PRO A 113 -5.47 -3.81 -12.35
N ALA A 114 -5.35 -4.94 -13.05
CA ALA A 114 -4.20 -5.19 -13.91
C ALA A 114 -4.08 -4.11 -15.00
N GLY A 115 -2.89 -3.56 -15.18
CA GLY A 115 -2.59 -2.49 -16.13
C GLY A 115 -2.87 -1.08 -15.60
N ASP A 116 -3.57 -0.93 -14.48
CA ASP A 116 -3.89 0.38 -13.90
C ASP A 116 -2.76 0.89 -12.98
N THR A 117 -2.76 2.20 -12.81
CA THR A 117 -1.93 2.89 -11.82
C THR A 117 -2.82 3.43 -10.71
N TYR A 118 -2.40 3.23 -9.47
CA TYR A 118 -3.04 3.81 -8.29
C TYR A 118 -2.01 4.52 -7.42
N ALA A 119 -2.29 5.76 -7.08
CA ALA A 119 -1.42 6.59 -6.29
C ALA A 119 -1.81 6.53 -4.81
N PHE A 120 -0.80 6.50 -3.95
CA PHE A 120 -0.95 6.59 -2.50
C PHE A 120 -0.22 7.83 -1.99
N MET A 121 -0.81 8.46 -0.98
CA MET A 121 -0.21 9.55 -0.24
C MET A 121 -0.25 9.24 1.25
N ILE A 122 0.93 9.21 1.86
CA ILE A 122 1.13 9.07 3.30
C ILE A 122 1.42 10.47 3.85
N ARG A 123 0.58 10.94 4.77
CA ARG A 123 0.73 12.28 5.38
C ARG A 123 0.76 12.19 6.89
N SER A 124 1.73 12.86 7.51
CA SER A 124 1.69 13.19 8.94
C SER A 124 0.71 14.34 9.19
N THR A 125 -0.17 14.21 10.19
CA THR A 125 -1.10 15.29 10.58
C THR A 125 -0.38 16.50 11.18
N VAL A 126 0.88 16.34 11.59
CA VAL A 126 1.76 17.38 12.10
C VAL A 126 2.84 17.69 11.07
N ASN A 127 2.84 18.92 10.53
CA ASN A 127 3.74 19.34 9.45
C ASN A 127 5.24 19.33 9.81
N SER A 128 5.58 19.47 11.09
CA SER A 128 6.98 19.40 11.55
C SER A 128 7.49 17.96 11.74
N ILE A 129 6.59 16.97 11.64
CA ILE A 129 6.96 15.56 11.74
C ILE A 129 7.09 14.99 10.33
N SER A 130 8.33 14.64 9.97
CA SER A 130 8.68 14.23 8.62
C SER A 130 8.79 12.71 8.48
N ILE A 131 8.43 12.27 7.28
CA ILE A 131 8.56 10.91 6.77
C ILE A 131 9.82 10.87 5.91
N GLY A 132 10.68 9.90 6.19
CA GLY A 132 11.90 9.67 5.43
C GLY A 132 11.63 8.87 4.15
N TYR A 133 12.28 9.25 3.06
CA TYR A 133 12.23 8.52 1.80
C TYR A 133 13.50 8.67 0.99
N ALA A 134 13.71 7.73 0.07
CA ALA A 134 14.76 7.80 -0.92
C ALA A 134 14.20 8.42 -2.20
N ASN A 135 14.86 9.46 -2.72
CA ASN A 135 14.56 9.93 -4.08
C ASN A 135 14.92 8.82 -5.08
N GLY A 136 14.00 8.47 -5.99
CA GLY A 136 14.37 7.76 -7.21
C GLY A 136 15.29 8.64 -8.07
N ALA A 137 16.16 8.05 -8.88
CA ALA A 137 16.94 8.79 -9.87
C ALA A 137 16.00 9.35 -10.96
N GLY A 138 15.33 10.46 -10.69
CA GLY A 138 14.55 11.25 -11.65
C GLY A 138 13.18 10.70 -12.07
N THR A 139 12.81 9.47 -11.72
CA THR A 139 11.49 8.89 -12.04
C THR A 139 10.54 9.04 -10.84
N PRO A 140 9.24 9.36 -11.05
CA PRO A 140 8.23 9.15 -10.02
C PRO A 140 8.42 7.76 -9.43
N GLY A 141 8.30 7.62 -8.10
CA GLY A 141 8.43 6.34 -7.41
C GLY A 141 7.31 5.40 -7.84
N VAL A 142 7.47 4.80 -9.01
CA VAL A 142 6.62 3.76 -9.56
C VAL A 142 7.25 2.46 -9.11
N THR A 143 6.60 1.77 -8.19
CA THR A 143 6.95 0.37 -7.98
C THR A 143 5.98 -0.49 -8.78
N THR A 144 6.52 -1.20 -9.76
CA THR A 144 5.80 -2.25 -10.46
C THR A 144 5.67 -3.45 -9.55
N VAL A 145 4.44 -3.90 -9.32
CA VAL A 145 4.16 -5.13 -8.57
C VAL A 145 3.68 -6.18 -9.56
N ALA A 146 4.37 -7.32 -9.55
CA ALA A 146 4.12 -8.46 -10.41
C ALA A 146 2.91 -9.25 -9.91
#